data_AF-A0A7K0J6F9-F1
#
_entry.id   AF-A0A7K0J6F9-F1
#
_cell.length_a   1.000
_cell.length_b   1.000
_cell.length_c   1.000
_cell.angle_alpha   90.00
_cell.angle_beta   90.00
_cell.angle_gamma   90.00
#
_symmetry.space_group_name_H-M   'P 1'
#
loop_
_entity.id
_entity.type
_entity.pdbx_description
1 polymer ?
#
loop_
_entity_poly.entity_id
_entity_poly.type
_entity_poly.pdbx_seq_one_letter_code
_entity_poly.pdbx_strand_id
1 'polypeptide(L)'
;MIWSIYPTDDSFDRVACQAAEHGGVVFTSLHLPEVEDVESFLGILADLHDRFALTFWADVSPVAIDLLRPELRDVGIVGLRYDFGFGTYDIHKLAERTGLGTAINASTIDATTLDSLIDLRPVGWHNYYPRPSTGITTSWCLKQSRLFIDRGLPVTAFIPGERGLRGPLHRGLPTLEHHRYRNAWANVIELRQMGVTVAVAEGTLTQRTLTWIERFDTDGVITLPLCDLACAELLGEHTLRREETGISWRIDGTRGMDVPDAPNAGLRPAGSLQMDTLDRYCGEVHLMVRDEPLDGNWVRVGEVAGPYAEMVAYLSGGMKVDFTMWG
;
A
#
# COMPACT_ATOMS: atom_id res chain seq x y z
N MET A 1 -3.36 0.78 -8.20
CA MET A 1 -1.96 0.60 -7.75
C MET A 1 -1.05 1.29 -8.76
N ILE A 2 0.16 1.66 -8.38
CA ILE A 2 1.17 2.25 -9.27
C ILE A 2 2.48 1.46 -9.09
N TRP A 3 3.32 1.38 -10.13
CA TRP A 3 4.64 0.76 -10.06
C TRP A 3 5.73 1.77 -10.37
N SER A 4 6.98 1.45 -10.05
CA SER A 4 8.12 2.29 -10.40
C SER A 4 9.08 1.58 -11.33
N ILE A 5 9.59 2.30 -12.32
CA ILE A 5 10.68 1.88 -13.21
C ILE A 5 11.78 2.91 -13.16
N TYR A 6 13.03 2.46 -13.02
CA TYR A 6 14.21 3.31 -13.01
C TYR A 6 15.23 2.90 -14.06
N PRO A 7 16.02 3.83 -14.61
CA PRO A 7 17.09 3.55 -15.58
C PRO A 7 18.07 2.44 -15.17
N THR A 8 18.28 2.24 -13.87
CA THR A 8 19.23 1.26 -13.32
C THR A 8 18.63 -0.13 -13.10
N ASP A 9 17.36 -0.36 -13.45
CA ASP A 9 16.73 -1.65 -13.21
C ASP A 9 17.22 -2.69 -14.22
N ASP A 10 17.51 -3.90 -13.74
CA ASP A 10 18.04 -4.99 -14.59
C ASP A 10 17.02 -5.48 -15.64
N SER A 11 15.71 -5.27 -15.41
CA SER A 11 14.64 -5.67 -16.31
C SER A 11 13.37 -4.85 -16.09
N PHE A 12 12.83 -4.30 -17.17
CA PHE A 12 11.61 -3.49 -17.16
C PHE A 12 10.34 -4.32 -17.39
N ASP A 13 10.40 -5.30 -18.28
CA ASP A 13 9.22 -6.04 -18.77
C ASP A 13 8.38 -6.66 -17.65
N ARG A 14 9.01 -7.20 -16.59
CA ARG A 14 8.26 -7.80 -15.48
C ARG A 14 7.44 -6.77 -14.70
N VAL A 15 8.00 -5.59 -14.47
CA VAL A 15 7.31 -4.48 -13.80
C VAL A 15 6.26 -3.89 -14.75
N ALA A 16 6.61 -3.73 -16.02
CA ALA A 16 5.72 -3.21 -17.06
C ALA A 16 4.46 -4.06 -17.25
N CYS A 17 4.60 -5.40 -17.35
CA CYS A 17 3.46 -6.31 -17.41
C CYS A 17 2.53 -6.13 -16.20
N GLN A 18 3.10 -6.16 -14.98
CA GLN A 18 2.31 -6.02 -13.76
C GLN A 18 1.64 -4.65 -13.67
N ALA A 19 2.33 -3.57 -14.08
CA ALA A 19 1.73 -2.24 -14.13
C ALA A 19 0.56 -2.17 -15.12
N ALA A 20 0.71 -2.75 -16.31
CA ALA A 20 -0.32 -2.77 -17.35
C ALA A 20 -1.60 -3.49 -16.89
N GLU A 21 -1.47 -4.61 -16.18
CA GLU A 21 -2.60 -5.35 -15.58
C GLU A 21 -3.34 -4.56 -14.49
N HIS A 22 -2.75 -3.47 -13.98
CA HIS A 22 -3.25 -2.71 -12.84
C HIS A 22 -3.37 -1.20 -13.10
N GLY A 23 -3.73 -0.83 -14.33
CA GLY A 23 -4.08 0.53 -14.73
C GLY A 23 -3.00 1.29 -15.47
N GLY A 24 -1.82 0.70 -15.66
CA GLY A 24 -0.77 1.20 -16.55
C GLY A 24 -0.05 2.46 -16.07
N VAL A 25 -0.23 2.89 -14.82
CA VAL A 25 0.44 4.08 -14.28
C VAL A 25 1.75 3.69 -13.62
N VAL A 26 2.83 4.37 -14.02
CA VAL A 26 4.19 4.12 -13.55
C VAL A 26 4.85 5.41 -13.07
N PHE A 27 5.59 5.33 -11.97
CA PHE A 27 6.50 6.34 -11.50
C PHE A 27 7.90 6.10 -12.08
N THR A 28 8.61 7.16 -12.43
CA THR A 28 10.01 7.07 -12.81
C THR A 28 10.77 8.30 -12.36
N SER A 29 12.10 8.21 -12.38
CA SER A 29 12.97 9.36 -12.12
C SER A 29 13.80 9.66 -13.34
N LEU A 30 13.66 10.88 -13.86
CA LEU A 30 14.57 11.47 -14.84
C LEU A 30 15.76 12.17 -14.14
N HIS A 31 15.72 12.27 -12.81
CA HIS A 31 16.81 12.79 -12.00
C HIS A 31 17.53 11.65 -11.28
N LEU A 32 18.55 11.11 -11.95
CA LEU A 32 19.51 10.20 -11.33
C LEU A 32 20.92 10.63 -11.77
N PRO A 33 21.85 10.89 -10.84
CA PRO A 33 23.24 11.20 -11.19
C PRO A 33 23.93 10.05 -11.97
N GLU A 34 23.34 8.85 -11.94
CA GLU A 34 23.79 7.67 -12.69
C GLU A 34 23.31 7.63 -14.15
N VAL A 35 22.43 8.55 -14.59
CA VAL A 35 21.96 8.60 -15.99
C VAL A 35 22.87 9.52 -16.78
N GLU A 36 23.83 8.91 -17.48
CA GLU A 36 24.71 9.63 -18.41
C GLU A 36 23.96 10.05 -19.69
N ASP A 37 22.85 9.39 -20.03
CA ASP A 37 22.06 9.63 -21.26
C ASP A 37 20.55 9.54 -21.00
N VAL A 38 19.91 10.70 -20.76
CA VAL A 38 18.46 10.79 -20.55
C VAL A 38 17.67 10.45 -21.82
N GLU A 39 18.17 10.77 -23.02
CA GLU A 39 17.45 10.53 -24.28
C GLU A 39 17.32 9.03 -24.56
N SER A 40 18.37 8.24 -24.26
CA SER A 40 18.30 6.78 -24.32
C SER A 40 17.19 6.23 -23.40
N PHE A 41 17.09 6.75 -22.17
CA PHE A 41 16.04 6.33 -21.25
C PHE A 41 14.64 6.76 -21.71
N LEU A 42 14.48 7.95 -22.29
CA LEU A 42 13.21 8.35 -22.90
C LEU A 42 12.81 7.40 -24.04
N GLY A 43 13.77 6.89 -24.82
CA GLY A 43 13.53 5.85 -25.82
C GLY A 43 13.02 4.54 -25.22
N ILE A 44 13.53 4.15 -24.05
CA ILE A 44 13.03 2.99 -23.30
C ILE A 44 11.59 3.24 -22.81
N LEU A 45 11.30 4.42 -22.27
CA LEU A 45 9.95 4.77 -21.85
C LEU A 45 8.96 4.76 -23.03
N ALA A 46 9.39 5.25 -24.21
CA ALA A 46 8.59 5.19 -25.43
C ALA A 46 8.26 3.75 -25.86
N ASP A 47 9.26 2.85 -25.86
CA ASP A 47 9.04 1.42 -26.15
C ASP A 47 8.05 0.79 -25.17
N LEU A 48 8.21 1.08 -23.87
CA LEU A 48 7.31 0.59 -22.83
C LEU A 48 5.89 1.17 -22.95
N HIS A 49 5.76 2.45 -23.31
CA HIS A 49 4.49 3.08 -23.63
C HIS A 49 3.79 2.35 -24.78
N ASP A 50 4.49 2.13 -25.89
CA ASP A 50 3.93 1.51 -27.09
C ASP A 50 3.54 0.04 -26.88
N ARG A 51 4.37 -0.73 -26.17
CA ARG A 51 4.15 -2.18 -25.98
C ARG A 51 3.11 -2.50 -24.92
N PHE A 52 3.05 -1.70 -23.85
CA PHE A 52 2.27 -2.01 -22.65
C PHE A 52 1.20 -0.96 -22.32
N ALA A 53 1.06 0.09 -23.13
CA ALA A 53 0.16 1.23 -22.90
C ALA A 53 0.40 1.93 -21.55
N LEU A 54 1.65 2.01 -21.12
CA LEU A 54 2.03 2.61 -19.83
C LEU A 54 2.05 4.14 -19.89
N THR A 55 1.72 4.79 -18.78
CA THR A 55 1.84 6.23 -18.62
C THR A 55 2.72 6.56 -17.43
N PHE A 56 3.49 7.64 -17.53
CA PHE A 56 4.58 7.93 -16.59
C PHE A 56 4.37 9.24 -15.84
N TRP A 57 4.59 9.19 -14.52
CA TRP A 57 4.88 10.34 -13.69
C TRP A 57 6.38 10.39 -13.45
N ALA A 58 7.03 11.43 -13.97
CA ALA A 58 8.48 11.56 -13.95
C ALA A 58 8.94 12.55 -12.87
N ASP A 59 9.82 12.10 -11.98
CA ASP A 59 10.53 12.96 -11.04
C ASP A 59 11.62 13.76 -11.74
N VAL A 60 11.63 15.07 -11.50
CA VAL A 60 12.51 16.02 -12.17
C VAL A 60 13.17 16.94 -11.15
N SER A 61 14.39 17.38 -11.46
CA SER A 61 15.12 18.38 -10.68
C SER A 61 15.33 19.67 -11.48
N PRO A 62 15.67 20.79 -10.81
CA PRO A 62 15.92 22.05 -11.50
C PRO A 62 17.04 21.98 -12.55
N VAL A 63 17.99 21.05 -12.39
CA VAL A 63 19.08 20.85 -13.35
C VAL A 63 18.57 20.24 -14.67
N ALA A 64 17.44 19.55 -14.64
CA ALA A 64 16.82 18.92 -15.80
C ALA A 64 15.79 19.82 -16.52
N ILE A 65 15.68 21.11 -16.18
CA ILE A 65 14.66 22.02 -16.75
C ILE A 65 14.70 22.10 -18.28
N ASP A 66 15.89 22.03 -18.87
CA ASP A 66 16.07 22.11 -20.32
C ASP A 66 15.55 20.87 -21.05
N LEU A 67 15.38 19.75 -20.35
CA LEU A 67 14.80 18.50 -20.87
C LEU A 67 13.26 18.54 -20.83
N LEU A 68 12.65 19.49 -20.11
CA LEU A 68 11.21 19.55 -19.91
C LEU A 68 10.54 20.25 -21.10
N ARG A 69 10.24 19.43 -22.12
CA ARG A 69 9.66 19.83 -23.40
C ARG A 69 8.31 19.14 -23.67
N PRO A 70 7.41 19.71 -24.51
CA PRO A 70 6.10 19.13 -24.79
C PRO A 70 6.12 17.68 -25.32
N GLU A 71 7.18 17.30 -26.04
CA GLU A 71 7.40 16.00 -26.66
C GLU A 71 7.54 14.86 -25.65
N LEU A 72 7.68 15.15 -24.35
CA LEU A 72 7.63 14.14 -23.30
C LEU A 72 6.30 13.38 -23.28
N ARG A 73 5.21 13.97 -23.78
CA ARG A 73 3.93 13.27 -23.95
C ARG A 73 4.00 12.12 -24.94
N ASP A 74 4.82 12.26 -25.98
CA ASP A 74 4.92 11.27 -27.06
C ASP A 74 5.59 9.98 -26.56
N VAL A 75 6.31 10.05 -25.43
CA VAL A 75 6.89 8.89 -24.74
C VAL A 75 6.06 8.42 -23.55
N GLY A 76 4.81 8.88 -23.45
CA GLY A 76 3.85 8.46 -22.42
C GLY A 76 3.97 9.19 -21.08
N ILE A 77 4.80 10.24 -20.94
CA ILE A 77 4.84 11.04 -19.71
C ILE A 77 3.58 11.91 -19.64
N VAL A 78 2.81 11.73 -18.57
CA VAL A 78 1.54 12.44 -18.34
C VAL A 78 1.66 13.49 -17.25
N GLY A 79 2.71 13.45 -16.44
CA GLY A 79 2.92 14.40 -15.37
C GLY A 79 4.35 14.45 -14.87
N LEU A 80 4.70 15.60 -14.30
CA LEU A 80 6.02 15.88 -13.74
C LEU A 80 5.90 16.09 -12.24
N ARG A 81 6.76 15.39 -11.50
CA ARG A 81 6.91 15.56 -10.06
C ARG A 81 8.05 16.53 -9.81
N TYR A 82 7.69 17.71 -9.33
CA TYR A 82 8.64 18.76 -8.95
C TYR A 82 9.10 18.50 -7.51
N ASP A 83 10.34 18.01 -7.37
CA ASP A 83 10.97 17.80 -6.08
C ASP A 83 11.72 19.07 -5.59
N PHE A 84 12.81 18.91 -4.84
CA PHE A 84 13.51 20.03 -4.21
C PHE A 84 14.03 21.07 -5.22
N GLY A 85 13.86 22.34 -4.87
CA GLY A 85 14.48 23.47 -5.59
C GLY A 85 13.60 24.18 -6.62
N PHE A 86 12.32 23.82 -6.76
CA PHE A 86 11.37 24.56 -7.59
C PHE A 86 10.55 25.56 -6.77
N GLY A 87 10.50 26.82 -7.22
CA GLY A 87 9.53 27.79 -6.73
C GLY A 87 8.15 27.57 -7.37
N THR A 88 7.10 28.06 -6.71
CA THR A 88 5.72 27.95 -7.21
C THR A 88 5.54 28.61 -8.57
N TYR A 89 6.19 29.75 -8.79
CA TYR A 89 6.25 30.42 -10.09
C TYR A 89 6.87 29.55 -11.19
N ASP A 90 7.96 28.84 -10.89
CA ASP A 90 8.61 27.95 -11.85
C ASP A 90 7.71 26.76 -12.18
N ILE A 91 7.02 26.21 -11.18
CA ILE A 91 6.05 25.13 -11.36
C ILE A 91 4.92 25.57 -12.30
N HIS A 92 4.30 26.72 -12.09
CA HIS A 92 3.27 27.25 -12.99
C HIS A 92 3.79 27.41 -14.41
N LYS A 93 4.96 28.01 -14.58
CA LYS A 93 5.57 28.23 -15.89
C LYS A 93 5.87 26.90 -16.61
N LEU A 94 6.36 25.91 -15.88
CA LEU A 94 6.66 24.58 -16.43
C LEU A 94 5.38 23.80 -16.77
N ALA A 95 4.37 23.90 -15.92
CA ALA A 95 3.06 23.32 -16.16
C ALA A 95 2.41 23.93 -17.41
N GLU A 96 2.47 25.26 -17.59
CA GLU A 96 1.99 25.92 -18.81
C GLU A 96 2.80 25.50 -20.05
N ARG A 97 4.13 25.50 -19.95
CA ARG A 97 5.04 25.20 -21.06
C ARG A 97 4.89 23.76 -21.59
N THR A 98 4.67 22.79 -20.71
CA THR A 98 4.57 21.37 -21.06
C THR A 98 3.12 20.89 -21.19
N GLY A 99 2.20 21.56 -20.49
CA GLY A 99 0.81 21.16 -20.26
C GLY A 99 0.65 19.82 -19.54
N LEU A 100 1.72 19.27 -18.96
CA LEU A 100 1.70 18.01 -18.23
C LEU A 100 1.06 18.18 -16.85
N GLY A 101 0.57 17.08 -16.27
CA GLY A 101 0.07 17.06 -14.90
C GLY A 101 1.14 17.49 -13.89
N THR A 102 0.72 18.16 -12.82
CA THR A 102 1.62 18.66 -11.77
C THR A 102 1.59 17.73 -10.57
N ALA A 103 2.75 17.19 -10.19
CA ALA A 103 2.95 16.45 -8.96
C ALA A 103 3.90 17.21 -8.04
N ILE A 104 3.61 17.22 -6.74
CA ILE A 104 4.42 17.92 -5.73
C ILE A 104 4.82 16.95 -4.62
N ASN A 105 6.00 17.18 -4.04
CA ASN A 105 6.49 16.43 -2.89
C ASN A 105 5.58 16.62 -1.66
N ALA A 106 4.75 15.60 -1.40
CA ALA A 106 3.82 15.61 -0.28
C ALA A 106 4.50 15.41 1.08
N SER A 107 5.75 14.92 1.14
CA SER A 107 6.42 14.68 2.42
C SER A 107 6.82 15.96 3.15
N THR A 108 6.94 17.08 2.44
CA THR A 108 7.52 18.33 2.98
C THR A 108 6.73 19.59 2.69
N ILE A 109 5.77 19.58 1.76
CA ILE A 109 5.01 20.77 1.40
C ILE A 109 4.21 21.32 2.59
N ASP A 110 4.08 22.64 2.69
CA ASP A 110 3.18 23.29 3.62
C ASP A 110 1.86 23.69 2.95
N ALA A 111 0.85 23.99 3.77
CA ALA A 111 -0.49 24.34 3.29
C ALA A 111 -0.49 25.60 2.40
N THR A 112 0.28 26.62 2.75
CA THR A 112 0.34 27.89 2.00
C THR A 112 0.91 27.67 0.60
N THR A 113 2.00 26.90 0.52
CA THR A 113 2.63 26.54 -0.76
C THR A 113 1.68 25.68 -1.60
N LEU A 114 1.01 24.70 -1.00
CA LEU A 114 0.01 23.88 -1.70
C LEU A 114 -1.17 24.73 -2.23
N ASP A 115 -1.68 25.64 -1.41
CA ASP A 115 -2.80 26.52 -1.77
C ASP A 115 -2.44 27.45 -2.94
N SER A 116 -1.18 27.87 -3.03
CA SER A 116 -0.71 28.68 -4.16
C SER A 116 -0.68 27.93 -5.50
N LEU A 117 -0.73 26.60 -5.48
CA LEU A 117 -0.70 25.73 -6.66
C LEU A 117 -2.06 25.08 -6.95
N ILE A 118 -3.11 25.42 -6.20
CA ILE A 118 -4.38 24.68 -6.20
C ILE A 118 -5.11 24.69 -7.55
N ASP A 119 -4.88 25.73 -8.34
CA ASP A 119 -5.41 25.96 -9.69
C ASP A 119 -4.87 24.91 -10.68
N LEU A 120 -3.66 24.41 -10.45
CA LEU A 120 -3.06 23.30 -11.21
C LEU A 120 -3.63 21.93 -10.83
N ARG A 121 -4.47 21.85 -9.78
CA ARG A 121 -5.01 20.60 -9.21
C ARG A 121 -3.89 19.56 -8.97
N PRO A 122 -2.86 19.90 -8.19
CA PRO A 122 -1.66 19.08 -8.10
C PRO A 122 -1.95 17.75 -7.41
N VAL A 123 -1.22 16.72 -7.83
CA VAL A 123 -1.23 15.42 -7.15
C VAL A 123 -0.07 15.32 -6.16
N GLY A 124 -0.30 14.79 -4.97
CA GLY A 124 0.74 14.64 -3.96
C GLY A 124 1.51 13.34 -4.13
N TRP A 125 2.84 13.39 -4.05
CA TRP A 125 3.69 12.20 -4.00
C TRP A 125 4.65 12.29 -2.84
N HIS A 126 4.48 11.40 -1.86
CA HIS A 126 5.45 11.23 -0.79
C HIS A 126 6.78 10.74 -1.34
N ASN A 127 7.88 11.03 -0.63
CA ASN A 127 9.16 10.40 -0.89
C ASN A 127 9.15 8.93 -0.47
N TYR A 128 9.99 8.13 -1.13
CA TYR A 128 10.52 6.90 -0.57
C TYR A 128 11.91 7.15 0.06
N TYR A 129 12.33 6.26 0.96
CA TYR A 129 13.54 6.44 1.75
C TYR A 129 14.47 5.22 1.64
N PRO A 130 15.52 5.28 0.78
CA PRO A 130 16.43 4.16 0.58
C PRO A 130 17.24 3.77 1.82
N ARG A 131 17.61 4.76 2.63
CA ARG A 131 18.41 4.55 3.84
C ARG A 131 17.52 3.99 4.96
N PRO A 132 17.90 2.88 5.62
CA PRO A 132 17.19 2.42 6.80
C PRO A 132 17.14 3.46 7.91
N SER A 133 16.06 3.41 8.68
CA SER A 133 15.75 4.33 9.78
C SER A 133 15.53 5.79 9.36
N THR A 134 15.17 6.05 8.10
CA THR A 134 14.88 7.42 7.61
C THR A 134 13.50 7.59 6.98
N GLY A 135 12.71 6.52 6.85
CA GLY A 135 11.30 6.62 6.50
C GLY A 135 10.52 7.44 7.53
N ILE A 136 9.44 8.06 7.09
CA ILE A 136 8.61 8.90 7.97
C ILE A 136 7.67 8.05 8.83
N THR A 137 7.15 8.64 9.89
CA THR A 137 6.15 8.00 10.76
C THR A 137 4.76 8.03 10.12
N THR A 138 3.89 7.10 10.50
CA THR A 138 2.47 7.11 10.10
C THR A 138 1.79 8.43 10.44
N SER A 139 2.07 8.99 11.63
CA SER A 139 1.48 10.26 12.07
C SER A 139 1.87 11.45 11.20
N TRP A 140 3.15 11.51 10.76
CA TRP A 140 3.60 12.56 9.86
C TRP A 140 3.02 12.38 8.46
N CYS A 141 3.07 11.16 7.92
CA CYS A 141 2.49 10.83 6.62
C CYS A 141 1.00 11.20 6.56
N LEU A 142 0.22 10.80 7.56
CA LEU A 142 -1.20 11.12 7.65
C LEU A 142 -1.45 12.64 7.73
N LYS A 143 -0.66 13.36 8.52
CA LYS A 143 -0.76 14.83 8.62
C LYS A 143 -0.53 15.49 7.27
N GLN A 144 0.50 15.05 6.54
CA GLN A 144 0.85 15.58 5.23
C GLN A 144 -0.16 15.18 4.15
N SER A 145 -0.56 13.91 4.12
CA SER A 145 -1.60 13.39 3.21
C SER A 145 -2.92 14.15 3.36
N ARG A 146 -3.31 14.53 4.58
CA ARG A 146 -4.53 15.34 4.82
C ARG A 146 -4.49 16.70 4.14
N LEU A 147 -3.32 17.31 3.92
CA LEU A 147 -3.23 18.57 3.17
C LEU A 147 -3.82 18.41 1.76
N PHE A 148 -3.64 17.25 1.13
CA PHE A 148 -4.18 16.93 -0.19
C PHE A 148 -5.62 16.41 -0.11
N ILE A 149 -5.87 15.42 0.76
CA ILE A 149 -7.18 14.75 0.88
C ILE A 149 -8.28 15.75 1.24
N ASP A 150 -8.04 16.65 2.19
CA ASP A 150 -9.04 17.64 2.62
C ASP A 150 -9.36 18.67 1.51
N ARG A 151 -8.51 18.77 0.48
CA ARG A 151 -8.69 19.62 -0.72
C ARG A 151 -9.26 18.85 -1.91
N GLY A 152 -9.60 17.58 -1.73
CA GLY A 152 -10.04 16.68 -2.80
C GLY A 152 -8.94 16.38 -3.82
N LEU A 153 -7.66 16.47 -3.43
CA LEU A 153 -6.52 16.14 -4.26
C LEU A 153 -6.01 14.72 -3.94
N PRO A 154 -5.58 13.94 -4.94
CA PRO A 154 -5.01 12.63 -4.70
C PRO A 154 -3.61 12.77 -4.09
N VAL A 155 -3.24 11.78 -3.27
CA VAL A 155 -1.91 11.65 -2.69
C VAL A 155 -1.45 10.20 -2.77
N THR A 156 -0.17 10.01 -3.07
CA THR A 156 0.48 8.71 -3.27
C THR A 156 1.60 8.52 -2.26
N ALA A 157 1.74 7.31 -1.73
CA ALA A 157 2.87 6.89 -0.91
C ALA A 157 3.42 5.55 -1.39
N PHE A 158 4.68 5.31 -1.03
CA PHE A 158 5.48 4.21 -1.54
C PHE A 158 5.58 3.05 -0.55
N ILE A 159 5.51 1.83 -1.08
CA ILE A 159 5.85 0.58 -0.38
C ILE A 159 6.96 -0.15 -1.15
N PRO A 160 7.80 -0.95 -0.47
CA PRO A 160 8.72 -1.85 -1.16
C PRO A 160 7.95 -2.95 -1.89
N GLY A 161 8.49 -3.44 -3.00
CA GLY A 161 8.04 -4.68 -3.63
C GLY A 161 8.42 -5.92 -2.83
N GLU A 162 7.96 -7.09 -3.26
CA GLU A 162 8.29 -8.39 -2.64
C GLU A 162 9.45 -9.10 -3.33
N ARG A 163 9.76 -8.74 -4.58
CA ARG A 163 10.82 -9.34 -5.40
C ARG A 163 11.56 -8.27 -6.19
N GLY A 164 12.89 -8.41 -6.31
CA GLY A 164 13.70 -7.52 -7.13
C GLY A 164 13.95 -6.16 -6.48
N LEU A 165 14.35 -6.15 -5.20
CA LEU A 165 14.71 -4.92 -4.51
C LEU A 165 15.95 -4.30 -5.18
N ARG A 166 15.88 -2.99 -5.42
CA ARG A 166 16.87 -2.18 -6.10
C ARG A 166 18.13 -1.99 -5.26
N GLY A 167 19.27 -1.95 -5.94
CA GLY A 167 20.56 -1.59 -5.35
C GLY A 167 20.66 -0.11 -4.99
N PRO A 168 21.76 0.33 -4.35
CA PRO A 168 22.87 -0.51 -3.89
C PRO A 168 22.60 -1.21 -2.55
N LEU A 169 21.55 -0.80 -1.83
CA LEU A 169 21.30 -1.31 -0.47
C LEU A 169 20.46 -2.59 -0.44
N HIS A 170 19.53 -2.76 -1.40
CA HIS A 170 18.57 -3.87 -1.40
C HIS A 170 17.79 -3.97 -0.07
N ARG A 171 17.41 -2.81 0.50
CA ARG A 171 16.74 -2.68 1.81
C ARG A 171 15.33 -2.09 1.73
N GLY A 172 14.71 -2.09 0.56
CA GLY A 172 13.37 -1.54 0.39
C GLY A 172 13.35 -0.01 0.24
N LEU A 173 12.36 0.51 -0.47
CA LEU A 173 12.09 1.92 -0.72
C LEU A 173 10.70 2.31 -0.16
N PRO A 174 10.44 2.17 1.16
CA PRO A 174 9.17 2.59 1.74
C PRO A 174 9.09 4.11 1.92
N THR A 175 7.87 4.64 1.98
CA THR A 175 7.58 5.93 2.62
C THR A 175 7.57 5.80 4.15
N LEU A 176 6.85 4.82 4.70
CA LEU A 176 6.76 4.59 6.14
C LEU A 176 7.87 3.65 6.63
N GLU A 177 8.66 4.02 7.62
CA GLU A 177 9.83 3.20 8.01
C GLU A 177 9.44 1.78 8.46
N HIS A 178 8.32 1.61 9.16
CA HIS A 178 7.86 0.29 9.61
C HIS A 178 7.36 -0.60 8.47
N HIS A 179 7.17 -0.07 7.26
CA HIS A 179 6.81 -0.87 6.07
C HIS A 179 8.00 -1.62 5.46
N ARG A 180 9.23 -1.24 5.81
CA ARG A 180 10.46 -1.65 5.11
C ARG A 180 10.64 -3.16 4.96
N TYR A 181 10.36 -3.91 6.02
CA TYR A 181 10.54 -5.37 6.08
C TYR A 181 9.23 -6.10 6.35
N ARG A 182 8.14 -5.36 6.29
CA ARG A 182 6.79 -5.85 6.50
C ARG A 182 6.25 -6.45 5.20
N ASN A 183 5.32 -7.39 5.32
CA ASN A 183 4.68 -7.95 4.14
C ASN A 183 3.92 -6.85 3.36
N ALA A 184 3.94 -6.94 2.03
CA ALA A 184 3.36 -5.88 1.19
C ALA A 184 1.84 -5.77 1.36
N TRP A 185 1.14 -6.88 1.63
CA TRP A 185 -0.30 -6.88 1.84
C TRP A 185 -0.72 -5.93 2.97
N ALA A 186 -0.04 -6.03 4.11
CA ALA A 186 -0.33 -5.23 5.28
C ALA A 186 0.07 -3.75 5.10
N ASN A 187 1.14 -3.49 4.34
CA ASN A 187 1.51 -2.13 3.93
C ASN A 187 0.43 -1.47 3.03
N VAL A 188 -0.13 -2.24 2.08
CA VAL A 188 -1.21 -1.76 1.20
C VAL A 188 -2.44 -1.40 2.02
N ILE A 189 -2.90 -2.30 2.91
CA ILE A 189 -4.09 -2.05 3.72
C ILE A 189 -3.94 -0.79 4.57
N GLU A 190 -2.80 -0.59 5.23
CA GLU A 190 -2.56 0.63 6.02
C GLU A 190 -2.71 1.90 5.18
N LEU A 191 -2.05 1.97 4.02
CA LEU A 191 -2.11 3.16 3.17
C LEU A 191 -3.50 3.37 2.55
N ARG A 192 -4.18 2.29 2.13
CA ARG A 192 -5.55 2.38 1.60
C ARG A 192 -6.52 2.93 2.64
N GLN A 193 -6.43 2.47 3.89
CA GLN A 193 -7.26 2.98 4.98
C GLN A 193 -6.93 4.42 5.36
N MET A 194 -5.71 4.89 5.10
CA MET A 194 -5.34 6.30 5.22
C MET A 194 -5.88 7.18 4.08
N GLY A 195 -6.54 6.60 3.06
CA GLY A 195 -7.00 7.32 1.87
C GLY A 195 -5.87 7.65 0.88
N VAL A 196 -4.75 6.93 0.95
CA VAL A 196 -3.55 7.18 0.15
C VAL A 196 -3.44 6.15 -0.98
N THR A 197 -3.10 6.61 -2.18
CA THR A 197 -2.78 5.74 -3.32
C THR A 197 -1.44 5.05 -3.07
N VAL A 198 -1.37 3.75 -3.37
CA VAL A 198 -0.15 2.97 -3.15
C VAL A 198 0.66 2.84 -4.45
N ALA A 199 1.94 3.19 -4.36
CA ALA A 199 2.94 2.93 -5.38
C ALA A 199 3.96 1.89 -4.89
N VAL A 200 4.22 0.88 -5.70
CA VAL A 200 5.29 -0.10 -5.48
C VAL A 200 6.58 0.53 -5.98
N ALA A 201 7.43 0.91 -5.03
CA ALA A 201 8.60 1.75 -5.29
C ALA A 201 9.72 1.05 -6.05
N GLU A 202 9.73 -0.28 -6.06
CA GLU A 202 10.73 -1.11 -6.74
C GLU A 202 10.19 -2.54 -6.91
N GLY A 203 10.67 -3.25 -7.92
CA GLY A 203 10.38 -4.67 -8.07
C GLY A 203 8.90 -4.97 -8.33
N THR A 204 8.47 -6.17 -7.90
CA THR A 204 7.11 -6.67 -8.15
C THR A 204 6.47 -7.26 -6.89
N LEU A 205 5.14 -7.32 -6.88
CA LEU A 205 4.35 -8.07 -5.91
C LEU A 205 4.13 -9.51 -6.40
N THR A 206 3.89 -10.42 -5.47
CA THR A 206 3.51 -11.80 -5.78
C THR A 206 2.05 -11.87 -6.24
N GLN A 207 1.72 -12.87 -7.07
CA GLN A 207 0.35 -13.06 -7.55
C GLN A 207 -0.67 -13.17 -6.41
N ARG A 208 -0.29 -13.84 -5.31
CA ARG A 208 -1.13 -13.95 -4.12
C ARG A 208 -1.47 -12.59 -3.53
N THR A 209 -0.46 -11.73 -3.34
CA THR A 209 -0.67 -10.37 -2.83
C THR A 209 -1.55 -9.56 -3.78
N LEU A 210 -1.34 -9.67 -5.10
CA LEU A 210 -2.18 -8.99 -6.09
C LEU A 210 -3.65 -9.42 -6.02
N THR A 211 -3.91 -10.73 -5.92
CA THR A 211 -5.28 -11.26 -5.79
C THR A 211 -5.97 -10.74 -4.52
N TRP A 212 -5.25 -10.60 -3.41
CA TRP A 212 -5.81 -10.02 -2.19
C TRP A 212 -6.09 -8.52 -2.32
N ILE A 213 -5.20 -7.78 -2.98
CA ILE A 213 -5.41 -6.36 -3.26
C ILE A 213 -6.63 -6.16 -4.15
N GLU A 214 -6.76 -6.93 -5.22
CA GLU A 214 -7.91 -6.87 -6.13
C GLU A 214 -9.21 -7.12 -5.37
N ARG A 215 -9.28 -8.20 -4.59
CA ARG A 215 -10.47 -8.54 -3.80
C ARG A 215 -10.84 -7.46 -2.78
N PHE A 216 -9.86 -6.81 -2.17
CA PHE A 216 -10.13 -5.70 -1.27
C PHE A 216 -10.62 -4.45 -2.02
N ASP A 217 -9.96 -4.10 -3.13
CA ASP A 217 -10.33 -2.94 -3.94
C ASP A 217 -11.73 -3.11 -4.59
N THR A 218 -12.17 -4.35 -4.91
CA THR A 218 -13.48 -4.64 -5.51
C THR A 218 -14.59 -4.85 -4.48
N ASP A 219 -14.34 -5.68 -3.46
CA ASP A 219 -15.39 -6.21 -2.58
C ASP A 219 -15.28 -5.69 -1.14
N GLY A 220 -14.19 -4.98 -0.81
CA GLY A 220 -13.91 -4.52 0.56
C GLY A 220 -13.59 -5.65 1.54
N VAL A 221 -13.14 -6.80 1.04
CA VAL A 221 -12.86 -8.00 1.85
C VAL A 221 -11.36 -8.10 2.17
N ILE A 222 -11.02 -8.16 3.45
CA ILE A 222 -9.64 -8.35 3.91
C ILE A 222 -9.34 -9.85 4.01
N THR A 223 -8.34 -10.34 3.26
CA THR A 223 -7.89 -11.73 3.39
C THR A 223 -6.96 -11.92 4.60
N LEU A 224 -7.27 -12.92 5.43
CA LEU A 224 -6.55 -13.29 6.64
C LEU A 224 -6.16 -14.78 6.59
N PRO A 225 -4.90 -15.10 6.29
CA PRO A 225 -4.43 -16.48 6.32
C PRO A 225 -4.41 -17.04 7.75
N LEU A 226 -4.91 -18.26 7.92
CA LEU A 226 -5.00 -18.96 9.19
C LEU A 226 -4.08 -20.19 9.25
N CYS A 227 -3.59 -20.53 10.44
CA CYS A 227 -2.95 -21.80 10.75
C CYS A 227 -3.57 -22.45 11.98
N ASP A 228 -3.21 -23.72 12.24
CA ASP A 228 -3.69 -24.53 13.36
C ASP A 228 -5.23 -24.58 13.50
N LEU A 229 -5.92 -24.62 12.36
CA LEU A 229 -7.37 -24.55 12.29
C LEU A 229 -8.02 -25.87 12.72
N ALA A 230 -8.86 -25.82 13.76
CA ALA A 230 -9.64 -26.95 14.27
C ALA A 230 -11.06 -27.02 13.70
N CYS A 231 -11.53 -25.95 13.04
CA CYS A 231 -12.88 -25.83 12.50
C CYS A 231 -12.82 -25.30 11.06
N ALA A 232 -12.96 -26.20 10.08
CA ALA A 232 -12.83 -25.87 8.66
C ALA A 232 -13.97 -24.98 8.15
N GLU A 233 -15.11 -24.98 8.83
CA GLU A 233 -16.28 -24.13 8.59
C GLU A 233 -15.97 -22.63 8.77
N LEU A 234 -14.87 -22.30 9.45
CA LEU A 234 -14.38 -20.93 9.53
C LEU A 234 -13.70 -20.45 8.23
N LEU A 235 -13.38 -21.32 7.27
CA LEU A 235 -12.82 -20.88 6.00
C LEU A 235 -13.86 -20.17 5.14
N GLY A 236 -13.41 -19.16 4.40
CA GLY A 236 -14.26 -18.34 3.53
C GLY A 236 -14.60 -16.98 4.14
N GLU A 237 -15.61 -16.34 3.57
CA GLU A 237 -15.99 -14.97 3.91
C GLU A 237 -16.88 -14.92 5.16
N HIS A 238 -16.51 -14.03 6.09
CA HIS A 238 -17.27 -13.71 7.27
C HIS A 238 -17.40 -12.21 7.44
N THR A 239 -18.42 -11.78 8.19
CA THR A 239 -18.58 -10.38 8.59
C THR A 239 -18.23 -10.23 10.06
N LEU A 240 -17.37 -9.26 10.36
CA LEU A 240 -17.10 -8.86 11.74
C LEU A 240 -18.31 -8.07 12.26
N ARG A 241 -18.74 -8.37 13.47
CA ARG A 241 -19.82 -7.63 14.13
C ARG A 241 -19.48 -6.14 14.23
N ARG A 242 -20.51 -5.29 14.14
CA ARG A 242 -20.33 -3.83 14.16
C ARG A 242 -19.89 -3.31 15.53
N GLU A 243 -20.22 -4.02 16.60
CA GLU A 243 -19.88 -3.63 17.96
C GLU A 243 -18.38 -3.86 18.25
N GLU A 244 -17.64 -2.79 18.53
CA GLU A 244 -16.22 -2.87 18.85
C GLU A 244 -15.99 -2.92 20.37
N THR A 245 -15.27 -3.94 20.83
CA THR A 245 -14.98 -4.14 22.27
C THR A 245 -13.56 -3.72 22.65
N GLY A 246 -12.66 -3.55 21.67
CA GLY A 246 -11.22 -3.37 21.88
C GLY A 246 -10.49 -4.63 22.37
N ILE A 247 -11.21 -5.74 22.58
CA ILE A 247 -10.67 -7.01 23.07
C ILE A 247 -10.59 -8.04 21.93
N SER A 248 -11.66 -8.15 21.16
CA SER A 248 -11.78 -9.11 20.06
C SER A 248 -12.75 -8.60 18.99
N TRP A 249 -12.55 -9.09 17.78
CA TRP A 249 -13.48 -9.00 16.68
C TRP A 249 -14.37 -10.24 16.68
N ARG A 250 -15.66 -10.03 16.89
CA ARG A 250 -16.65 -11.11 16.94
C ARG A 250 -17.13 -11.42 15.54
N ILE A 251 -17.22 -12.70 15.21
CA ILE A 251 -17.58 -13.15 13.86
C ILE A 251 -19.09 -13.42 13.82
N ASP A 252 -19.80 -12.72 12.95
CA ASP A 252 -21.24 -12.85 12.81
C ASP A 252 -21.64 -14.24 12.29
N GLY A 253 -22.80 -14.74 12.72
CA GLY A 253 -23.32 -16.04 12.27
C GLY A 253 -22.63 -17.30 12.80
N THR A 254 -21.62 -17.19 13.66
CA THR A 254 -20.89 -18.35 14.21
C THR A 254 -21.56 -19.01 15.43
N ARG A 255 -22.50 -18.33 16.09
CA ARG A 255 -23.22 -18.90 17.24
C ARG A 255 -23.94 -20.20 16.87
N GLY A 256 -23.80 -21.20 17.74
CA GLY A 256 -24.37 -22.53 17.55
C GLY A 256 -23.52 -23.44 16.66
N MET A 257 -22.33 -23.02 16.22
CA MET A 257 -21.34 -23.93 15.66
C MET A 257 -20.95 -25.01 16.68
N ASP A 258 -20.68 -26.22 16.19
CA ASP A 258 -20.22 -27.32 17.01
C ASP A 258 -18.85 -26.98 17.61
N VAL A 259 -18.72 -27.13 18.93
CA VAL A 259 -17.46 -26.89 19.62
C VAL A 259 -16.52 -28.07 19.35
N PRO A 260 -15.36 -27.85 18.68
CA PRO A 260 -14.44 -28.93 18.37
C PRO A 260 -13.73 -29.42 19.64
N ASP A 261 -13.27 -30.67 19.62
CA ASP A 261 -12.34 -31.19 20.62
C ASP A 261 -10.94 -30.63 20.34
N ALA A 262 -10.70 -29.40 20.81
CA ALA A 262 -9.45 -28.68 20.63
C ALA A 262 -8.82 -28.32 21.99
N PRO A 263 -7.48 -28.33 22.08
CA PRO A 263 -6.79 -28.07 23.33
C PRO A 263 -6.99 -26.62 23.76
N ASN A 264 -7.24 -26.44 25.06
CA ASN A 264 -7.29 -25.10 25.64
C ASN A 264 -5.88 -24.61 25.99
N ALA A 265 -5.63 -23.31 25.80
CA ALA A 265 -4.37 -22.67 26.18
C ALA A 265 -4.47 -22.04 27.57
N GLY A 266 -3.35 -21.61 28.15
CA GLY A 266 -3.34 -20.84 29.41
C GLY A 266 -3.75 -19.36 29.24
N LEU A 267 -4.04 -18.93 28.01
CA LEU A 267 -4.27 -17.55 27.59
C LEU A 267 -5.10 -17.55 26.30
N ARG A 268 -5.81 -16.46 26.01
CA ARG A 268 -6.34 -16.14 24.67
C ARG A 268 -5.41 -15.13 24.00
N PRO A 269 -4.42 -15.56 23.18
CA PRO A 269 -3.41 -14.66 22.64
C PRO A 269 -3.97 -13.76 21.53
N ALA A 270 -3.39 -12.58 21.34
CA ALA A 270 -3.65 -11.74 20.18
C ALA A 270 -3.46 -12.52 18.87
N GLY A 271 -4.34 -12.31 17.90
CA GLY A 271 -4.33 -13.02 16.61
C GLY A 271 -4.92 -14.42 16.63
N SER A 272 -5.28 -14.97 17.79
CA SER A 272 -5.95 -16.28 17.87
C SER A 272 -7.46 -16.19 17.63
N LEU A 273 -8.03 -17.28 17.13
CA LEU A 273 -9.47 -17.50 17.04
C LEU A 273 -9.93 -18.32 18.25
N GLN A 274 -10.87 -17.75 19.01
CA GLN A 274 -11.39 -18.31 20.25
C GLN A 274 -12.89 -18.50 20.13
N MET A 275 -13.37 -19.73 20.35
CA MET A 275 -14.78 -20.07 20.33
C MET A 275 -15.34 -20.08 21.75
N ASP A 276 -16.41 -19.34 21.98
CA ASP A 276 -17.13 -19.29 23.25
C ASP A 276 -17.89 -20.61 23.48
N THR A 277 -17.91 -21.12 24.71
CA THR A 277 -18.62 -22.35 25.10
C THR A 277 -19.74 -22.10 26.10
N LEU A 278 -20.02 -20.85 26.46
CA LEU A 278 -20.97 -20.47 27.50
C LEU A 278 -22.41 -20.36 26.97
N ASP A 279 -23.27 -21.26 27.43
CA ASP A 279 -24.73 -21.19 27.30
C ASP A 279 -25.19 -20.73 25.88
N ARG A 280 -25.89 -19.59 25.81
CA ARG A 280 -26.45 -19.02 24.58
C ARG A 280 -25.40 -18.40 23.64
N TYR A 281 -24.15 -18.27 24.09
CA TYR A 281 -23.02 -17.76 23.30
C TYR A 281 -22.20 -18.90 22.69
N CYS A 282 -22.45 -20.14 23.12
CA CYS A 282 -21.75 -21.33 22.63
C CYS A 282 -21.66 -21.34 21.08
N GLY A 283 -20.45 -21.55 20.58
CA GLY A 283 -20.10 -21.52 19.15
C GLY A 283 -19.69 -20.15 18.62
N GLU A 284 -19.95 -19.03 19.31
CA GLU A 284 -19.52 -17.70 18.83
C GLU A 284 -17.99 -17.62 18.75
N VAL A 285 -17.45 -17.29 17.58
CA VAL A 285 -15.99 -17.18 17.38
C VAL A 285 -15.55 -15.72 17.44
N HIS A 286 -14.44 -15.52 18.14
CA HIS A 286 -13.80 -14.24 18.40
C HIS A 286 -12.37 -14.29 17.86
N LEU A 287 -11.99 -13.32 17.03
CA LEU A 287 -10.60 -13.06 16.65
C LEU A 287 -10.00 -12.05 17.64
N MET A 288 -9.02 -12.49 18.42
CA MET A 288 -8.46 -11.70 19.52
C MET A 288 -7.59 -10.55 19.02
N VAL A 289 -7.80 -9.34 19.56
CA VAL A 289 -6.99 -8.14 19.26
C VAL A 289 -5.79 -8.03 20.19
N ARG A 290 -5.95 -8.48 21.43
CA ARG A 290 -4.92 -8.47 22.47
C ARG A 290 -5.03 -9.73 23.32
N ASP A 291 -3.98 -9.98 24.09
CA ASP A 291 -3.95 -11.08 25.05
C ASP A 291 -5.00 -10.88 26.15
N GLU A 292 -5.78 -11.92 26.43
CA GLU A 292 -6.75 -11.95 27.54
C GLU A 292 -6.64 -13.26 28.33
N PRO A 293 -6.93 -13.24 29.65
CA PRO A 293 -6.95 -14.46 30.44
C PRO A 293 -8.02 -15.44 29.96
N LEU A 294 -7.77 -16.73 30.21
CA LEU A 294 -8.77 -17.78 30.07
C LEU A 294 -9.67 -17.80 31.31
N ASP A 295 -10.97 -18.02 31.11
CA ASP A 295 -11.97 -18.15 32.19
C ASP A 295 -12.69 -19.51 32.21
N GLY A 296 -12.25 -20.44 31.37
CA GLY A 296 -12.80 -21.79 31.24
C GLY A 296 -13.92 -21.95 30.20
N ASN A 297 -14.43 -20.85 29.62
CA ASN A 297 -15.53 -20.89 28.65
C ASN A 297 -15.10 -20.62 27.20
N TRP A 298 -13.88 -21.01 26.86
CA TRP A 298 -13.30 -20.75 25.55
C TRP A 298 -12.62 -22.01 25.03
N VAL A 299 -12.49 -22.13 23.72
CA VAL A 299 -11.64 -23.11 23.05
C VAL A 299 -10.90 -22.40 21.91
N ARG A 300 -9.58 -22.62 21.79
CA ARG A 300 -8.80 -22.09 20.67
C ARG A 300 -9.07 -22.95 19.42
N VAL A 301 -9.54 -22.31 18.35
CA VAL A 301 -9.94 -23.00 17.11
C VAL A 301 -9.05 -22.67 15.91
N GLY A 302 -8.08 -21.77 16.08
CA GLY A 302 -7.08 -21.43 15.07
C GLY A 302 -6.33 -20.15 15.43
N GLU A 303 -5.51 -19.67 14.50
CA GLU A 303 -4.89 -18.36 14.61
C GLU A 303 -4.56 -17.77 13.24
N VAL A 304 -4.42 -16.44 13.18
CA VAL A 304 -3.86 -15.76 12.01
C VAL A 304 -2.39 -16.14 11.88
N ALA A 305 -1.99 -16.56 10.68
CA ALA A 305 -0.62 -16.95 10.39
C ALA A 305 0.37 -15.82 10.71
N GLY A 306 1.49 -16.17 11.36
CA GLY A 306 2.46 -15.21 11.91
C GLY A 306 2.83 -14.02 11.02
N PRO A 307 3.12 -14.21 9.71
CA PRO A 307 3.45 -13.10 8.81
C PRO A 307 2.34 -12.04 8.65
N TYR A 308 1.10 -12.37 9.02
CA TYR A 308 -0.09 -11.52 8.87
C TYR A 308 -0.77 -11.18 10.21
N ALA A 309 -0.21 -11.57 11.36
CA ALA A 309 -0.85 -11.37 12.66
C ALA A 309 -1.17 -9.88 12.94
N GLU A 310 -0.33 -8.97 12.47
CA GLU A 310 -0.53 -7.51 12.56
C GLU A 310 -1.75 -6.99 11.79
N MET A 311 -2.27 -7.76 10.81
CA MET A 311 -3.47 -7.39 10.05
C MET A 311 -4.68 -7.19 10.95
N VAL A 312 -4.71 -7.87 12.09
CA VAL A 312 -5.80 -7.78 13.08
C VAL A 312 -6.00 -6.35 13.59
N ALA A 313 -4.94 -5.53 13.63
CA ALA A 313 -5.00 -4.13 14.04
C ALA A 313 -5.66 -3.21 12.99
N TYR A 314 -5.81 -3.67 11.75
CA TYR A 314 -6.43 -2.92 10.64
C TYR A 314 -7.89 -3.31 10.42
N LEU A 315 -8.42 -4.25 11.20
CA LEU A 315 -9.82 -4.62 11.15
C LEU A 315 -10.66 -3.59 11.93
N SER A 316 -11.92 -3.47 11.55
CA SER A 316 -12.92 -2.70 12.27
C SER A 316 -14.29 -3.37 12.22
N GLY A 317 -15.19 -2.94 13.09
CA GLY A 317 -16.53 -3.48 13.16
C GLY A 317 -17.28 -3.32 11.83
N GLY A 318 -17.94 -4.39 11.38
CA GLY A 318 -18.66 -4.41 10.10
C GLY A 318 -17.81 -4.71 8.87
N MET A 319 -16.49 -4.83 8.99
CA MET A 319 -15.64 -5.29 7.88
C MET A 319 -15.94 -6.74 7.51
N LYS A 320 -15.70 -7.06 6.23
CA LYS A 320 -15.68 -8.42 5.74
C LYS A 320 -14.25 -8.96 5.76
N VAL A 321 -14.10 -10.18 6.22
CA VAL A 321 -12.84 -10.91 6.22
C VAL A 321 -12.98 -12.21 5.47
N ASP A 322 -11.95 -12.61 4.74
CA ASP A 322 -11.86 -13.94 4.14
C ASP A 322 -10.78 -14.74 4.86
N PHE A 323 -11.19 -15.80 5.54
CA PHE A 323 -10.27 -16.70 6.21
C PHE A 323 -9.81 -17.79 5.23
N THR A 324 -8.51 -17.83 4.98
CA THR A 324 -7.89 -18.80 4.05
C THR A 324 -6.89 -19.66 4.80
N MET A 325 -6.67 -20.91 4.40
CA MET A 325 -5.57 -21.69 4.98
C MET A 325 -4.21 -21.12 4.57
N TRP A 326 -3.29 -21.02 5.52
CA TRP A 326 -1.89 -20.69 5.28
C TRP A 326 -1.11 -21.96 4.93
N GLY A 327 -0.54 -21.98 3.72
CA GLY A 327 0.18 -23.13 3.16
C GLY A 327 0.08 -23.13 1.64
#